data_AF-A0A7G8E7Q7-F1
#
_entry.id   AF-A0A7G8E7Q7-F1
#
_cell.length_a   1.000
_cell.length_b   1.000
_cell.length_c   1.000
_cell.angle_alpha   90.00
_cell.angle_beta   90.00
_cell.angle_gamma   90.00
#
_symmetry.space_group_name_H-M   'P 1'
#
loop_
_entity.id
_entity.type
_entity.pdbx_description
1 polymer ?
#
loop_
_entity_poly.entity_id
_entity_poly.type
_entity_poly.pdbx_seq_one_letter_code
_entity_poly.pdbx_strand_id
1 'polypeptide(L)' 'MGIEGAVMTRLYWNGVAFAPLNKRVSDQAAVALAEQNAVAAANVIAIERYRGRRYLQRNGFAVCR' A
#
# COMPACT_ATOMS: atom_id res chain seq x y z
N MET A 1 -30.96 -15.01 20.02
CA MET A 1 -29.69 -14.26 19.95
C MET A 1 -29.15 -14.50 18.56
N GLY A 2 -29.47 -13.59 17.63
CA GLY A 2 -29.15 -13.76 16.21
C GLY A 2 -27.66 -13.57 16.00
N ILE A 3 -27.00 -14.54 15.39
CA ILE A 3 -25.67 -14.37 14.83
C ILE A 3 -25.89 -13.42 13.66
N GLU A 4 -25.63 -12.12 13.89
CA GLU A 4 -25.62 -11.11 12.84
C GLU A 4 -24.73 -11.64 11.73
N GLY A 5 -25.36 -11.96 10.59
CA GLY A 5 -24.71 -12.64 9.49
C GLY A 5 -23.50 -11.82 9.07
N ALA A 6 -22.31 -12.37 9.32
CA ALA A 6 -21.10 -11.92 8.65
C ALA A 6 -21.48 -11.82 7.17
N VAL A 7 -21.52 -10.60 6.64
CA VAL A 7 -21.81 -10.33 5.23
C VAL A 7 -20.68 -11.01 4.46
N MET A 8 -20.86 -12.29 4.15
CA MET A 8 -19.90 -13.08 3.39
C MET A 8 -19.81 -12.37 2.05
N THR A 9 -18.71 -11.66 1.86
CA THR A 9 -18.44 -10.94 0.64
C THR A 9 -18.31 -12.02 -0.43
N ARG A 10 -19.36 -12.19 -1.25
CA ARG A 10 -19.34 -13.12 -2.37
C ARG A 10 -18.21 -12.68 -3.29
N LEU A 11 -17.27 -13.56 -3.54
CA LEU A 11 -16.18 -13.36 -4.50
C LEU A 11 -16.52 -14.15 -5.77
N TYR A 12 -16.25 -13.59 -6.95
CA TYR A 12 -16.34 -14.32 -8.21
C TYR A 12 -14.94 -14.58 -8.77
N TRP A 13 -14.76 -15.75 -9.39
CA TRP A 13 -13.54 -16.09 -10.11
C TRP A 13 -13.56 -15.46 -11.49
N ASN A 14 -12.58 -14.58 -11.80
CA ASN A 14 -12.50 -13.90 -13.10
C ASN A 14 -11.52 -14.56 -14.09
N GLY A 15 -11.01 -15.76 -13.79
CA GLY A 15 -9.99 -16.46 -14.59
C GLY A 15 -8.54 -16.21 -14.13
N VAL A 16 -8.29 -15.22 -13.27
CA VAL A 16 -6.95 -14.85 -12.79
C VAL A 16 -6.91 -14.70 -11.26
N ALA A 17 -7.95 -14.14 -10.64
CA ALA A 17 -8.06 -13.96 -9.19
C ALA A 17 -9.54 -13.98 -8.74
N PHE A 18 -9.74 -14.15 -7.43
CA PHE A 18 -11.05 -13.94 -6.79
C PHE A 18 -11.27 -12.44 -6.58
N ALA A 19 -12.29 -11.88 -7.25
CA ALA A 19 -12.66 -10.47 -7.14
C ALA A 19 -14.00 -10.31 -6.41
N PRO A 20 -14.22 -9.22 -5.64
CA PRO A 20 -15.50 -8.95 -5.00
C PRO A 20 -16.63 -8.83 -6.03
N LEU A 21 -17.77 -9.48 -5.78
CA LEU A 21 -18.94 -9.44 -6.67
C LEU A 21 -19.52 -8.03 -6.82
N ASN A 22 -19.23 -7.16 -5.84
CA ASN A 22 -19.67 -5.77 -5.84
C ASN A 22 -18.50 -4.86 -6.22
N LYS A 23 -18.57 -4.23 -7.41
CA LYS A 23 -17.55 -3.29 -7.91
C LYS A 23 -17.15 -2.25 -6.86
N ARG A 24 -18.10 -1.74 -6.07
CA ARG A 24 -17.82 -0.76 -5.00
C ARG A 24 -16.88 -1.31 -3.92
N VAL A 25 -17.02 -2.58 -3.55
CA VAL A 25 -16.16 -3.23 -2.55
C VAL A 25 -14.76 -3.48 -3.13
N SER A 26 -14.69 -3.84 -4.43
CA SER A 26 -13.41 -3.97 -5.14
C SER A 26 -12.68 -2.64 -5.26
N ASP A 27 -13.38 -1.56 -5.59
CA ASP A 27 -12.80 -0.23 -5.71
C ASP A 27 -12.30 0.28 -4.35
N GLN A 28 -13.06 0.06 -3.27
CA GLN A 28 -12.62 0.41 -1.92
C GLN A 28 -11.38 -0.38 -1.48
N ALA A 29 -11.33 -1.69 -1.78
CA ALA A 29 -10.15 -2.51 -1.47
C ALA A 29 -8.93 -2.08 -2.30
N ALA A 30 -9.13 -1.72 -3.57
CA ALA A 30 -8.06 -1.23 -4.43
C ALA A 30 -7.51 0.13 -3.97
N VAL A 31 -8.38 1.04 -3.52
CA VAL A 31 -7.97 2.33 -2.93
C VAL A 31 -7.20 2.11 -1.64
N ALA A 32 -7.70 1.28 -0.72
CA ALA A 32 -7.00 0.98 0.53
C ALA A 32 -5.62 0.35 0.28
N LEU A 33 -5.50 -0.54 -0.72
CA LEU A 33 -4.23 -1.12 -1.12
C LEU A 33 -3.29 -0.08 -1.76
N ALA A 34 -3.82 0.83 -2.58
CA ALA A 34 -3.06 1.92 -3.17
C ALA A 34 -2.53 2.89 -2.11
N GLU A 35 -3.33 3.20 -1.08
CA GLU A 35 -2.92 4.04 0.05
C GLU A 35 -1.82 3.37 0.87
N GLN A 36 -1.95 2.08 1.21
CA GLN A 36 -0.91 1.32 1.91
C GLN A 36 0.41 1.28 1.12
N ASN A 37 0.32 1.07 -0.19
CA ASN A 37 1.48 1.06 -1.07
C ASN A 37 2.12 2.46 -1.20
N ALA A 38 1.32 3.52 -1.23
CA ALA A 38 1.83 4.89 -1.26
C ALA A 38 2.60 5.25 0.02
N VAL A 39 2.09 4.84 1.19
CA VAL A 39 2.77 5.02 2.48
C VAL A 39 4.07 4.20 2.54
N ALA A 40 4.03 2.93 2.11
CA ALA A 40 5.22 2.09 2.05
C ALA A 40 6.28 2.67 1.10
N ALA A 41 5.89 3.13 -0.09
CA ALA A 41 6.78 3.75 -1.06
C ALA A 41 7.40 5.05 -0.53
N ALA A 42 6.62 5.89 0.15
CA ALA A 42 7.12 7.11 0.78
C ALA A 42 8.20 6.81 1.84
N ASN A 43 7.99 5.77 2.66
CA ASN A 43 8.97 5.33 3.65
C ASN A 43 10.26 4.82 2.99
N VAL A 44 10.15 4.03 1.91
CA VAL A 44 11.32 3.54 1.15
C VAL A 44 12.13 4.71 0.58
N ILE A 45 11.47 5.68 -0.07
CA ILE A 45 12.11 6.87 -0.63
C ILE A 45 12.81 7.69 0.47
N ALA A 46 12.17 7.86 1.63
CA ALA A 46 12.76 8.59 2.76
C ALA A 46 14.01 7.88 3.30
N ILE A 47 13.97 6.54 3.42
CA ILE A 47 15.11 5.72 3.87
C ILE A 47 16.27 5.80 2.87
N GLU A 48 15.99 5.70 1.57
CA GLU A 48 17.01 5.80 0.53
C GLU A 48 17.66 7.18 0.50
N ARG A 49 16.86 8.25 0.60
CA ARG A 49 17.38 9.64 0.71
C ARG A 49 18.25 9.82 1.94
N TYR A 50 17.84 9.29 3.10
CA TYR A 50 18.65 9.35 4.31
C TYR A 50 19.99 8.61 4.14
N ARG A 51 19.97 7.40 3.55
CA ARG A 51 21.18 6.63 3.26
C ARG A 51 22.12 7.38 2.32
N GLY A 52 21.60 7.94 1.23
CA GLY A 52 22.37 8.73 0.26
C GLY A 52 22.97 9.98 0.89
N ARG A 53 22.20 10.73 1.69
CA ARG A 53 22.69 11.89 2.43
C ARG A 53 23.81 11.53 3.41
N ARG A 54 23.65 10.44 4.16
CA ARG A 54 24.66 9.96 5.11
C ARG A 54 25.95 9.51 4.39
N TYR A 55 25.82 8.87 3.22
CA TYR A 55 26.96 8.51 2.38
C TYR A 55 27.73 9.77 1.93
N LEU A 56 27.03 10.78 1.41
CA LEU A 56 27.65 12.03 0.96
C LEU A 56 28.38 12.74 2.11
N GLN A 57 27.74 12.87 3.27
CA GLN A 57 28.35 13.47 4.47
C GLN A 57 29.60 12.73 4.94
N ARG A 58 29.58 11.38 4.91
CA ARG A 58 30.75 10.55 5.28
C ARG A 58 31.94 10.72 4.35
N ASN A 59 31.69 11.09 3.09
CA ASN A 59 32.72 11.35 2.10
C ASN A 59 33.10 12.84 2.02
N GLY A 60 32.68 13.65 3.00
CA GLY A 60 33.05 15.07 3.09
C GLY A 60 32.24 16.00 2.20
N PHE A 61 31.19 15.51 1.52
CA PHE A 61 30.32 16.34 0.70
C PHE A 61 29.23 17.01 1.55
N ALA A 62 29.04 18.31 1.35
CA ALA A 62 27.95 19.05 1.97
C ALA A 62 26.62 18.73 1.24
N VAL A 63 25.58 18.39 2.01
CA VAL A 63 24.25 18.11 1.47
C VAL A 63 23.30 19.24 1.84
N CYS A 64 22.96 20.06 0.85
CA CYS A 64 21.94 21.12 0.94
C CYS A 64 20.54 20.53 0.74
N ARG A 65 19.53 21.23 1.27
CA ARG A 65 18.11 20.84 1.21
C ARG A 65 17.53 21.05 -0.19
#